data_AF-A0A015VTB9-F1
#
_entry.id   AF-A0A015VTB9-F1
#
_cell.length_a   1.000
_cell.length_b   1.000
_cell.length_c   1.000
_cell.angle_alpha   90.00
_cell.angle_beta   90.00
_cell.angle_gamma   90.00
#
_symmetry.space_group_name_H-M   'P 1'
#
loop_
_entity.id
_entity.type
_entity.pdbx_description
1 polymer ?
#
loop_
_entity_poly.entity_id
_entity_poly.type
_entity_poly.pdbx_seq_one_letter_code
_entity_poly.pdbx_strand_id
1 'polypeptide(L)'
;MKEKSSLSSGDIKSVLTNFVEAMRTSLYNGQSVNIRDFGVFSLSARTKGVDTEKECTAKNIMAVKINFRPSSSVRPNLTSTRAGDKIEFIDIKAALEGKESEKGGDGDIVDDPTA
;
A
#
# COMPACT_ATOMS: atom_id res chain seq x y z
N MET A 1 -1.73 19.95 -3.25
CA MET A 1 -2.10 20.39 -4.61
C MET A 1 -2.10 21.91 -4.77
N LYS A 2 -2.64 22.70 -3.82
CA LYS A 2 -2.65 24.17 -3.91
C LYS A 2 -1.28 24.81 -4.06
N GLU A 3 -0.26 24.28 -3.38
CA GLU A 3 1.13 24.77 -3.46
C GLU A 3 1.90 24.21 -4.68
N LYS A 4 1.27 23.33 -5.45
CA LYS A 4 1.87 22.65 -6.61
C LYS A 4 1.14 22.99 -7.92
N SER A 5 0.15 23.89 -7.88
CA SER A 5 -0.59 24.34 -9.06
C SER A 5 -1.12 25.77 -8.87
N SER A 6 -1.43 26.44 -9.98
CA SER A 6 -2.05 27.77 -9.98
C SER A 6 -3.57 27.74 -9.69
N LEU A 7 -4.15 26.55 -9.51
CA LEU A 7 -5.60 26.37 -9.33
C LEU A 7 -6.10 26.96 -8.01
N SER A 8 -7.32 27.51 -8.01
CA SER A 8 -7.97 27.90 -6.76
C SER A 8 -8.32 26.65 -5.93
N SER A 9 -8.56 26.85 -4.63
CA SER A 9 -9.03 25.75 -3.77
C SER A 9 -10.38 25.20 -4.25
N GLY A 10 -11.23 26.05 -4.85
CA GLY A 10 -12.50 25.64 -5.46
C GLY A 10 -12.28 24.73 -6.66
N ASP A 11 -11.38 25.10 -7.58
CA ASP A 11 -11.07 24.31 -8.77
C ASP A 11 -10.51 22.94 -8.40
N ILE A 12 -9.58 22.88 -7.44
CA ILE A 12 -8.99 21.62 -6.97
C ILE A 12 -10.08 20.69 -6.42
N LYS A 13 -10.99 21.23 -5.60
CA LYS A 13 -12.11 20.45 -5.04
C LYS A 13 -13.03 19.94 -6.14
N SER A 14 -13.34 20.79 -7.12
CA SER A 14 -14.17 20.42 -8.28
C SER A 14 -13.56 19.27 -9.07
N VAL A 15 -12.27 19.37 -9.44
CA VAL A 15 -11.57 18.32 -10.19
C VAL A 15 -11.55 17.00 -9.44
N LEU A 16 -11.22 16.99 -8.14
CA LEU A 16 -11.23 15.76 -7.35
C LEU A 16 -12.62 15.13 -7.26
N THR A 17 -13.66 15.94 -7.11
CA THR A 17 -15.04 15.46 -7.01
C THR A 17 -15.45 14.78 -8.31
N ASN A 18 -15.23 15.45 -9.45
CA ASN A 18 -15.55 14.93 -10.77
C ASN A 18 -14.71 13.70 -11.12
N PHE A 19 -13.45 13.66 -10.69
CA PHE A 19 -12.57 12.52 -10.90
C PHE A 19 -13.12 11.27 -10.18
N VAL A 20 -13.50 11.39 -8.91
CA VAL A 20 -14.09 10.28 -8.13
C VAL A 20 -15.40 9.81 -8.76
N GLU A 21 -16.24 10.74 -9.22
CA GLU A 21 -17.50 10.41 -9.89
C GLU A 21 -17.28 9.64 -11.20
N ALA A 22 -16.38 10.12 -12.06
CA ALA A 22 -16.03 9.45 -13.31
C ALA A 22 -15.42 8.06 -13.07
N MET A 23 -14.56 7.92 -12.06
CA MET A 23 -13.98 6.64 -11.66
C MET A 23 -15.05 5.67 -11.17
N ARG A 24 -16.01 6.11 -10.34
CA ARG A 24 -17.10 5.27 -9.84
C ARG A 24 -17.98 4.78 -10.99
N THR A 25 -18.35 5.67 -11.90
CA THR A 25 -19.15 5.32 -13.08
C THR A 25 -18.45 4.28 -13.95
N SER A 26 -17.17 4.48 -14.23
CA SER A 26 -16.37 3.54 -15.03
C SER A 26 -16.29 2.16 -14.36
N LEU A 27 -16.00 2.12 -13.06
CA LEU A 27 -15.94 0.87 -12.28
C LEU A 27 -17.28 0.14 -12.30
N TYR A 28 -18.39 0.85 -12.07
CA TYR A 28 -19.73 0.24 -12.00
C TYR A 28 -20.21 -0.27 -13.37
N ASN A 29 -19.66 0.27 -14.45
CA ASN A 29 -19.83 -0.26 -15.80
C ASN A 29 -18.93 -1.48 -16.11
N GLY A 30 -18.21 -2.01 -15.11
CA GLY A 30 -17.31 -3.16 -15.26
C GLY A 30 -15.95 -2.83 -15.87
N GLN A 31 -15.63 -1.56 -16.08
CA GLN A 31 -14.35 -1.14 -16.66
C GLN A 31 -13.28 -1.05 -15.57
N SER A 32 -12.02 -1.31 -15.95
CA SER A 32 -10.88 -1.02 -15.09
C SER A 32 -10.39 0.41 -15.31
N VAL A 33 -10.06 1.12 -14.24
CA VAL A 33 -9.53 2.48 -14.29
C VAL A 33 -8.03 2.42 -14.05
N ASN A 34 -7.24 2.72 -15.08
CA ASN A 34 -5.78 2.76 -15.01
C ASN A 34 -5.31 4.21 -14.83
N ILE A 35 -4.62 4.47 -13.72
CA ILE A 35 -3.90 5.72 -13.48
C ILE A 35 -2.43 5.44 -13.76
N ARG A 36 -1.92 6.03 -14.84
CA ARG A 36 -0.53 5.83 -15.28
C ARG A 36 0.44 6.11 -14.13
N ASP A 37 1.43 5.23 -13.98
CA ASP A 37 2.46 5.30 -12.94
C ASP A 37 1.92 5.30 -11.49
N PHE A 38 0.66 4.89 -11.29
CA PHE A 38 0.07 4.76 -9.96
C PHE A 38 -0.55 3.39 -9.77
N GLY A 39 -1.48 2.98 -10.63
CA GLY A 39 -2.04 1.63 -10.58
C GLY A 39 -3.39 1.50 -11.24
N VAL A 40 -3.96 0.31 -11.08
CA VAL A 40 -5.23 -0.07 -11.71
C VAL A 40 -6.27 -0.36 -10.63
N PHE A 41 -7.42 0.29 -10.75
CA PHE A 41 -8.63 -0.02 -9.99
C PHE A 41 -9.54 -0.93 -10.82
N SER A 42 -10.04 -2.00 -10.21
CA SER A 42 -10.92 -2.97 -10.88
C SER A 42 -11.96 -3.53 -9.90
N LEU A 43 -13.15 -3.87 -10.38
CA LEU A 43 -14.12 -4.62 -9.59
C LEU A 43 -13.83 -6.12 -9.59
N SER A 44 -14.05 -6.77 -8.45
CA SER A 44 -14.17 -8.22 -8.37
C SER A 44 -15.44 -8.60 -7.63
N ALA A 45 -16.13 -9.63 -8.11
CA ALA A 45 -17.22 -10.27 -7.39
C ALA A 45 -16.73 -11.60 -6.79
N ARG A 46 -17.09 -11.85 -5.53
CA ARG A 46 -17.00 -13.17 -4.90
C ARG A 46 -18.38 -13.79 -4.95
N THR A 47 -18.49 -14.98 -5.53
CA THR A 47 -19.75 -15.71 -5.64
C THR A 47 -19.68 -17.03 -4.87
N LYS A 48 -20.83 -17.53 -4.45
CA LYS A 48 -20.98 -18.92 -4.03
C LYS A 48 -21.01 -19.80 -5.29
N GLY A 49 -20.16 -20.83 -5.32
CA GLY A 49 -20.21 -21.85 -6.38
C GLY A 49 -21.51 -22.66 -6.30
N VAL A 50 -22.07 -23.01 -7.44
CA VAL A 50 -23.30 -23.82 -7.58
C VAL A 50 -23.12 -24.84 -8.69
N ASP A 51 -23.87 -25.94 -8.61
CA ASP A 51 -23.67 -27.11 -9.48
C ASP A 51 -24.39 -26.97 -10.84
N THR A 52 -25.44 -26.16 -10.91
CA THR A 52 -26.25 -26.01 -12.13
C THR A 52 -26.28 -24.57 -12.64
N GLU A 53 -26.35 -24.41 -13.97
CA GLU A 53 -26.42 -23.10 -14.62
C GLU A 53 -27.65 -22.30 -14.17
N LYS A 54 -28.79 -22.97 -13.96
CA LYS A 54 -30.03 -22.33 -13.51
C LYS A 54 -29.89 -21.63 -12.15
N GLU A 55 -28.98 -22.12 -11.30
CA GLU A 55 -28.71 -21.55 -10.00
C GLU A 55 -27.62 -20.47 -10.04
N CYS A 56 -26.86 -20.34 -11.15
CA CYS A 56 -25.79 -19.35 -11.32
C CYS A 56 -26.35 -17.95 -11.57
N THR A 57 -26.97 -17.38 -10.55
CA THR A 57 -27.66 -16.08 -10.61
C THR A 57 -26.97 -15.03 -9.74
N ALA A 58 -27.30 -13.76 -9.96
CA ALA A 58 -26.78 -12.63 -9.19
C ALA A 58 -27.06 -12.74 -7.66
N LYS A 59 -28.06 -13.54 -7.26
CA LYS A 59 -28.36 -13.82 -5.85
C LYS A 59 -27.22 -14.53 -5.11
N ASN A 60 -26.36 -15.22 -5.84
CA ASN A 60 -25.20 -15.92 -5.29
C ASN A 60 -23.93 -15.04 -5.20
N ILE A 61 -24.01 -13.75 -5.59
CA ILE A 61 -22.93 -12.79 -5.37
C ILE A 61 -22.89 -12.45 -3.87
N MET A 62 -21.80 -12.86 -3.21
CA MET A 62 -21.59 -12.65 -1.78
C MET A 62 -21.01 -11.27 -1.47
N ALA A 63 -20.13 -10.78 -2.34
CA ALA A 63 -19.49 -9.48 -2.16
C ALA A 63 -18.96 -8.94 -3.48
N VAL A 64 -19.03 -7.62 -3.65
CA VAL A 64 -18.33 -6.88 -4.71
C VAL A 64 -17.32 -5.97 -4.04
N LYS A 65 -16.08 -5.96 -4.55
CA LYS A 65 -14.98 -5.16 -4.01
C LYS A 65 -14.29 -4.38 -5.12
N ILE A 66 -13.85 -3.17 -4.80
CA ILE A 66 -12.87 -2.44 -5.60
C ILE A 66 -11.48 -2.92 -5.16
N ASN A 67 -10.71 -3.45 -6.10
CA ASN A 67 -9.33 -3.83 -5.89
C ASN A 67 -8.42 -2.78 -6.51
N PHE A 68 -7.36 -2.41 -5.78
CA PHE A 68 -6.28 -1.60 -6.29
C PHE A 68 -5.04 -2.46 -6.50
N ARG A 69 -4.46 -2.40 -7.70
CA ARG A 69 -3.19 -3.04 -8.04
C ARG A 69 -2.15 -1.94 -8.28
N PRO A 70 -1.16 -1.76 -7.39
CA PRO A 70 -0.17 -0.71 -7.52
C PRO A 70 0.79 -0.97 -8.69
N SER A 71 1.14 0.10 -9.40
CA SER A 71 2.24 0.12 -10.37
C SER A 71 3.60 -0.01 -9.67
N SER A 72 4.65 -0.36 -10.42
CA SER A 72 6.01 -0.50 -9.89
C SER A 72 6.54 0.78 -9.22
N SER A 73 6.15 1.95 -9.75
CA SER A 73 6.50 3.29 -9.25
C SER A 73 6.00 3.61 -7.84
N VAL A 74 4.93 2.94 -7.38
CA VAL A 74 4.34 3.17 -6.05
C VAL A 74 4.26 1.89 -5.22
N ARG A 75 4.79 0.78 -5.75
CA ARG A 75 4.86 -0.47 -5.02
C ARG A 75 5.87 -0.32 -3.88
N PRO A 76 5.48 -0.56 -2.62
CA PRO A 76 6.41 -0.58 -1.49
C PRO A 76 7.62 -1.50 -1.77
N ASN A 77 8.82 -0.98 -1.56
CA ASN A 77 10.07 -1.74 -1.73
C ASN A 77 10.95 -1.63 -0.49
N LEU A 78 11.10 -2.74 0.23
CA LEU A 78 11.89 -2.82 1.47
C LEU A 78 13.40 -2.63 1.24
N THR A 79 13.88 -2.83 0.00
CA THR A 79 15.30 -2.63 -0.33
C THR A 79 15.56 -1.25 -0.94
N SER A 80 14.57 -0.35 -0.94
CA SER A 80 14.76 0.98 -1.52
C SER A 80 15.72 1.81 -0.66
N THR A 81 16.76 2.35 -1.29
CA THR A 81 17.73 3.26 -0.67
C THR A 81 17.36 4.73 -0.86
N ARG A 82 16.29 5.02 -1.62
CA ARG A 82 15.78 6.39 -1.82
C ARG A 82 15.01 6.82 -0.57
N ALA A 83 15.39 7.97 0.01
CA ALA A 83 14.81 8.48 1.25
C ALA A 83 13.28 8.66 1.23
N GLY A 84 12.66 8.83 0.05
CA GLY A 84 11.21 8.95 -0.10
C GLY A 84 10.43 7.63 -0.18
N ASP A 85 11.12 6.51 -0.43
CA ASP A 85 10.50 5.20 -0.70
C ASP A 85 10.91 4.13 0.33
N LYS A 86 11.79 4.48 1.28
CA LYS A 86 12.30 3.57 2.31
C LYS A 86 11.23 3.35 3.39
N ILE A 87 10.93 2.09 3.68
CA ILE A 87 10.02 1.69 4.77
C ILE A 87 10.82 0.92 5.80
N GLU A 88 10.86 1.44 7.03
CA GLU A 88 11.51 0.78 8.16
C GLU A 88 10.46 0.16 9.07
N PHE A 89 10.62 -1.14 9.35
CA PHE A 89 9.81 -1.83 10.34
C PHE A 89 10.60 -1.89 11.64
N ILE A 90 10.00 -1.37 12.72
CA ILE A 90 10.59 -1.38 14.04
C ILE A 90 9.84 -2.42 14.87
N ASP A 91 10.55 -3.37 15.44
CA ASP A 91 10.00 -4.24 16.47
C ASP A 91 9.95 -3.47 17.79
N ILE A 92 8.73 -3.20 18.26
CA ILE A 92 8.49 -2.42 19.47
C ILE A 92 9.02 -3.15 20.70
N LYS A 93 9.00 -4.50 20.75
CA LYS A 93 9.54 -5.25 21.89
C LYS A 93 11.05 -5.15 21.92
N ALA A 94 11.72 -5.37 20.79
CA ALA A 94 13.17 -5.21 20.69
C ALA A 94 13.61 -3.77 21.00
N ALA A 95 12.83 -2.76 20.60
CA ALA A 95 13.11 -1.36 20.88
C ALA A 95 12.89 -0.96 22.36
N LEU A 96 12.01 -1.66 23.08
CA LEU A 96 11.75 -1.45 24.51
C LEU A 96 12.74 -2.24 25.38
N GLU A 97 13.09 -3.47 24.98
CA GLU A 97 14.03 -4.35 25.67
C GLU A 97 15.50 -3.90 25.47
N GLY A 98 15.82 -3.22 24.37
CA GLY A 98 17.16 -2.72 24.03
C GLY A 98 17.62 -1.42 24.71
N LYS A 99 16.88 -0.88 25.69
CA LYS A 99 17.27 0.34 26.44
C LYS A 99 17.98 0.08 27.77
N GLU A 100 18.23 -1.17 28.15
CA GLU A 100 18.97 -1.53 29.37
C GLU A 100 20.20 -2.40 29.07
N SER A 101 21.23 -1.83 28.43
CA SER A 101 22.62 -2.28 28.62
C SER A 101 23.63 -1.39 27.87
N GLU A 102 23.74 -0.13 28.26
CA GLU A 102 25.01 0.59 28.16
C GLU A 102 25.54 0.80 29.59
N LYS A 103 26.23 -0.22 30.12
CA LYS A 103 27.19 -0.10 31.21
C LYS A 103 28.22 -1.20 31.09
N GLY A 104 29.49 -0.80 31.01
CA GLY A 104 30.62 -1.71 31.23
C GLY A 104 31.78 -1.44 30.29
N GLY A 105 32.43 -0.29 30.46
CA GLY A 105 33.80 -0.14 30.02
C GLY A 105 34.77 -0.88 30.95
N ASP A 106 35.83 -1.37 30.33
CA ASP A 106 37.21 -1.49 30.79
C ASP A 106 37.69 -2.73 31.57
N GLY A 107 38.90 -3.17 31.17
CA GLY A 107 39.78 -4.18 31.78
C GLY A 107 39.72 -5.57 31.15
N ASP A 108 40.79 -6.29 30.82
CA ASP A 108 42.23 -6.05 30.88
C ASP A 108 42.92 -7.20 30.10
N ILE A 109 44.18 -6.98 29.73
CA ILE A 109 45.12 -7.82 28.97
C ILE A 109 45.39 -9.20 29.61
N VAL A 110 45.61 -10.24 28.79
CA VAL A 110 46.71 -11.23 28.99
C VAL A 110 47.18 -11.87 27.68
N ASP A 111 48.51 -11.92 27.56
CA ASP A 111 49.37 -12.38 26.47
C ASP A 111 49.10 -13.80 25.92
N ASP A 112 49.27 -13.96 24.59
CA ASP A 112 49.47 -15.25 23.94
C ASP A 112 50.94 -15.38 23.50
N PRO A 113 51.79 -16.16 24.20
CA PRO A 113 53.04 -16.65 23.65
C PRO A 113 52.77 -18.03 23.03
N THR A 114 53.29 -18.28 21.83
CA THR A 114 54.18 -19.44 21.54
C THR A 114 54.43 -19.54 20.04
N ALA A 115 55.71 -19.38 19.71
CA ALA A 115 56.39 -19.94 18.55
C ALA A 115 56.71 -21.42 18.79
#